data_AF-A0A949YN41-F1
#
_entry.id   AF-A0A949YN41-F1
#
_cell.length_a   1.000
_cell.length_b   1.000
_cell.length_c   1.000
_cell.angle_alpha   90.00
_cell.angle_beta   90.00
_cell.angle_gamma   90.00
#
_symmetry.space_group_name_H-M   'P 1'
#
loop_
_entity.id
_entity.type
_entity.pdbx_description
1 polymer ?
#
loop_
_entity_poly.entity_id
_entity_poly.type
_entity_poly.pdbx_seq_one_letter_code
_entity_poly.pdbx_strand_id
1 'polypeptide(L)'
;MSHPLTIDVPEEVFSYLNKLALQQGKTPETLAQELVSTAVQELEEDPLLRWAGAIDSEISDVAERHDYYIGQALYRELRGNPDE
;
A
#
# COMPACT_ATOMS: atom_id res chain seq x y z
N MET A 1 20.92 0.17 -16.41
CA MET A 1 21.80 -0.98 -16.16
C MET A 1 21.07 -1.93 -15.22
N SER A 2 21.19 -3.25 -15.38
CA SER A 2 20.54 -4.23 -14.50
C SER A 2 21.56 -4.81 -13.51
N HIS A 3 21.11 -5.04 -12.27
CA HIS A 3 21.89 -5.67 -11.21
C HIS A 3 21.13 -6.91 -10.70
N PRO A 4 21.79 -8.08 -10.55
CA PRO A 4 21.14 -9.26 -10.02
C PRO A 4 20.86 -9.08 -8.52
N LEU A 5 19.65 -9.46 -8.10
CA LEU A 5 19.21 -9.47 -6.71
C LEU A 5 18.81 -10.90 -6.33
N THR A 6 19.39 -11.43 -5.26
CA THR A 6 19.00 -12.72 -4.68
C THR A 6 18.24 -12.46 -3.39
N ILE A 7 17.03 -13.01 -3.29
CA ILE A 7 16.13 -12.83 -2.15
C ILE A 7 15.68 -14.20 -1.63
N ASP A 8 15.79 -14.40 -0.33
CA ASP A 8 15.14 -15.51 0.34
C ASP A 8 13.68 -15.13 0.60
N VAL A 9 12.76 -15.86 -0.03
CA VAL A 9 11.31 -15.68 0.12
C VAL A 9 10.70 -16.89 0.82
N PRO A 10 9.70 -16.70 1.70
CA PRO A 10 8.96 -17.81 2.28
C PRO A 10 8.34 -18.71 1.20
N GLU A 11 8.28 -20.01 1.45
CA GLU A 11 7.76 -21.02 0.51
C GLU A 11 6.34 -20.68 0.03
N GLU A 12 5.50 -20.16 0.92
CA GLU A 12 4.12 -19.76 0.62
C GLU A 12 4.06 -18.64 -0.43
N VAL A 13 4.96 -17.66 -0.31
CA VAL A 13 5.08 -16.53 -1.23
C VAL A 13 5.59 -17.00 -2.58
N PHE A 14 6.64 -17.83 -2.59
CA PHE A 14 7.18 -18.39 -3.82
C PHE A 14 6.15 -19.25 -4.57
N SER A 15 5.44 -20.11 -3.84
CA SER A 15 4.36 -20.95 -4.37
C SER A 15 3.24 -20.12 -5.01
N TYR A 16 2.87 -19.00 -4.38
CA TYR A 16 1.85 -18.09 -4.92
C TYR A 16 2.34 -17.36 -6.18
N LEU A 17 3.57 -16.81 -6.14
CA LEU A 17 4.22 -16.19 -7.30
C LEU A 17 4.27 -17.14 -8.50
N ASN A 18 4.64 -18.40 -8.28
CA ASN A 18 4.74 -19.39 -9.33
C ASN A 18 3.37 -19.68 -9.98
N LYS A 19 2.30 -19.78 -9.18
CA LYS A 19 0.93 -19.93 -9.70
C LYS A 19 0.50 -18.74 -10.56
N LEU A 20 0.75 -17.52 -10.09
CA LEU A 20 0.41 -16.30 -10.83
C LEU A 20 1.20 -16.19 -12.14
N ALA A 21 2.50 -16.49 -12.09
CA ALA A 21 3.36 -16.45 -13.27
C ALA A 21 2.89 -17.45 -14.34
N LEU A 22 2.53 -18.67 -13.93
CA LEU A 22 1.95 -19.69 -14.81
C LEU A 22 0.65 -19.21 -15.48
N GLN A 23 -0.26 -18.57 -14.74
CA GLN A 23 -1.50 -18.03 -15.30
C GLN A 23 -1.26 -16.95 -16.36
N GLN A 24 -0.14 -16.24 -16.25
CA GLN A 24 0.24 -15.17 -17.17
C GLN A 24 1.24 -15.62 -18.26
N GLY A 25 1.63 -16.90 -18.29
CA GLY A 25 2.64 -17.41 -19.22
C GLY A 25 4.05 -16.85 -18.98
N LYS A 26 4.36 -16.41 -17.76
CA LYS A 26 5.65 -15.84 -17.35
C LYS A 26 6.40 -16.79 -16.41
N THR A 27 7.69 -16.52 -16.19
CA THR A 27 8.44 -17.16 -15.10
C THR A 27 8.23 -16.40 -13.78
N PRO A 28 8.39 -17.06 -12.62
CA PRO A 28 8.28 -16.40 -11.31
C PRO A 28 9.21 -15.19 -11.17
N GLU A 29 10.43 -15.28 -11.72
CA GLU A 29 11.45 -14.22 -11.65
C GLU A 29 11.02 -12.99 -12.46
N THR A 30 10.44 -13.21 -13.64
CA THR A 30 9.97 -12.11 -14.50
C THR A 30 8.81 -11.37 -13.83
N LEU A 31 7.86 -12.13 -13.27
CA LEU A 31 6.74 -11.55 -12.54
C LEU A 31 7.20 -10.82 -11.27
N ALA A 32 8.15 -11.40 -10.52
CA ALA A 32 8.73 -10.76 -9.34
C ALA A 32 9.46 -9.46 -9.70
N GLN A 33 10.21 -9.45 -10.80
CA GLN A 33 10.87 -8.24 -11.29
C GLN A 33 9.86 -7.13 -11.63
N GLU A 34 8.77 -7.47 -12.32
CA GLU A 34 7.69 -6.52 -12.64
C GLU A 34 7.06 -5.95 -11.37
N LEU A 35 6.67 -6.82 -10.42
CA LEU A 35 6.06 -6.40 -9.16
C LEU A 35 6.98 -5.49 -8.35
N VAL A 36 8.26 -5.83 -8.24
CA VAL A 36 9.26 -5.00 -7.54
C VAL A 36 9.44 -3.66 -8.27
N SER A 37 9.50 -3.67 -9.61
CA SER A 37 9.65 -2.43 -10.39
C SER A 37 8.45 -1.51 -10.22
N THR A 38 7.23 -2.06 -10.30
CA THR A 38 5.99 -1.30 -10.09
C THR A 38 5.92 -0.74 -8.68
N ALA A 39 6.20 -1.54 -7.65
CA ALA A 39 6.17 -1.08 -6.27
C ALA A 39 7.18 0.06 -6.03
N VAL A 40 8.39 -0.03 -6.62
CA VAL A 40 9.39 1.05 -6.51
C VAL A 40 8.93 2.31 -7.23
N GLN A 41 8.36 2.19 -8.42
CA GLN A 41 7.80 3.35 -9.14
C GLN A 41 6.68 4.02 -8.36
N GLU A 42 5.75 3.24 -7.80
CA GLU A 42 4.68 3.76 -6.95
C GLU A 42 5.26 4.51 -5.74
N LEU A 43 6.29 3.97 -5.08
CA LEU A 43 6.97 4.63 -3.97
C LEU A 43 7.72 5.91 -4.37
N GLU A 44 8.39 5.93 -5.52
CA GLU A 44 9.14 7.09 -6.01
C GLU A 44 8.20 8.21 -6.47
N GLU A 45 7.09 7.86 -7.11
CA GLU A 45 6.14 8.81 -7.68
C GLU A 45 5.02 9.21 -6.72
N ASP A 46 4.90 8.59 -5.53
CA ASP A 46 3.83 8.87 -4.57
C ASP A 46 3.87 10.35 -4.10
N PRO A 47 2.95 11.20 -4.60
CA PRO A 47 2.93 12.61 -4.24
C PRO A 47 2.40 12.86 -2.82
N LEU A 48 1.84 11.82 -2.18
CA LEU A 48 1.35 11.83 -0.81
C LEU A 48 2.44 11.42 0.19
N LEU A 49 3.45 10.65 -0.23
CA LEU A 49 4.51 10.18 0.66
C LEU A 49 5.28 11.34 1.32
N ARG A 50 5.45 12.47 0.63
CA ARG A 50 6.03 13.71 1.20
C ARG A 50 5.25 14.28 2.39
N TRP A 51 3.99 13.88 2.56
CA TRP A 51 3.11 14.29 3.65
C TRP A 51 3.04 13.25 4.77
N ALA A 52 3.73 12.10 4.63
CA ALA A 52 3.81 11.11 5.70
C ALA A 52 4.44 11.75 6.95
N GLY A 53 3.69 11.80 8.04
CA GLY A 53 4.09 12.45 9.29
C GLY A 53 4.07 13.99 9.27
N ALA A 54 3.53 14.61 8.23
CA ALA A 54 3.43 16.07 8.14
C ALA A 54 2.28 16.67 8.97
N ILE A 55 1.32 15.83 9.40
CA ILE A 55 0.19 16.22 10.25
C ILE A 55 0.47 15.75 11.66
N ASP A 56 0.63 16.71 12.57
CA ASP A 56 0.68 16.43 14.01
C ASP A 56 -0.75 16.25 14.55
N SER A 57 -1.02 15.08 15.10
CA SER A 57 -2.34 14.69 15.57
C SER A 57 -2.20 13.73 16.75
N GLU A 58 -3.07 13.87 17.73
CA GLU A 58 -3.17 12.92 18.85
C GLU A 58 -3.77 11.56 18.43
N ILE A 59 -4.26 11.46 17.19
CA ILE A 59 -4.84 10.22 16.63
C ILE A 59 -3.73 9.43 15.93
N SER A 60 -3.22 8.40 16.59
CA SER A 60 -2.15 7.54 16.09
C SER A 60 -2.62 6.33 15.28
N ASP A 61 -3.90 5.97 15.36
CA ASP A 61 -4.51 4.77 14.77
C ASP A 61 -5.40 5.09 13.55
N VAL A 62 -5.10 6.21 12.86
CA VAL A 62 -5.92 6.70 11.75
C VAL A 62 -5.91 5.73 10.57
N ALA A 63 -4.80 5.01 10.33
CA ALA A 63 -4.71 4.06 9.23
C ALA A 63 -5.62 2.84 9.47
N GLU A 64 -5.66 2.33 10.70
CA GLU A 64 -6.43 1.15 11.07
C GLU A 64 -7.93 1.44 11.25
N ARG A 65 -8.28 2.68 11.62
CA ARG A 65 -9.65 3.06 11.97
C ARG A 65 -10.21 4.21 11.13
N HIS A 66 -9.65 4.45 9.94
CA HIS A 66 -10.07 5.53 9.05
C HIS A 66 -11.59 5.55 8.83
N ASP A 67 -12.22 4.39 8.57
CA ASP A 67 -13.67 4.28 8.36
C ASP A 67 -14.49 4.80 9.56
N TYR A 68 -14.03 4.51 10.78
CA TYR A 68 -14.68 4.98 12.00
C TYR A 68 -14.63 6.50 12.12
N TYR A 69 -13.46 7.10 11.88
CA TYR A 69 -13.28 8.55 11.97
C TYR A 69 -14.03 9.30 10.87
N ILE A 70 -14.01 8.77 9.64
CA ILE A 70 -14.80 9.30 8.52
C ILE A 70 -16.29 9.24 8.86
N GLY A 71 -16.78 8.10 9.36
CA GLY A 71 -18.18 7.95 9.77
C GLY A 71 -18.58 8.91 10.90
N GLN A 72 -17.70 9.12 11.88
CA GLN A 72 -17.92 10.09 12.95
C GLN A 72 -18.01 11.54 12.41
N ALA A 73 -17.13 11.92 11.48
CA ALA A 73 -17.14 13.24 10.86
C ALA A 73 -18.43 13.48 10.06
N LEU A 74 -18.82 12.53 9.21
CA LEU A 74 -20.07 12.59 8.44
C LEU A 74 -21.31 12.66 9.33
N TYR A 75 -21.33 11.89 10.42
CA TYR A 75 -22.45 11.92 11.37
C TYR A 75 -22.61 13.29 12.04
N ARG A 76 -21.49 13.95 12.39
CA ARG A 76 -21.51 15.32 12.95
C ARG A 76 -22.02 16.33 11.93
N GLU A 77 -21.53 16.27 10.70
CA GLU A 77 -21.94 17.16 9.61
C GLU A 77 -23.45 17.04 9.32
N LEU A 78 -23.97 15.80 9.24
CA LEU A 78 -25.38 15.53 8.97
C LEU A 78 -26.33 15.97 10.10
N ARG A 79 -25.84 16.11 11.34
CA ARG A 79 -26.65 16.58 12.47
C ARG A 79 -26.65 18.10 12.65
N GLY A 80 -25.91 18.83 11.81
CA GLY A 80 -25.64 20.24 12.02
C GLY A 80 -24.63 20.41 13.16
N ASN A 81 -23.57 21.17 12.89
CA ASN A 81 -22.53 21.41 13.87
C ASN A 81 -23.16 22.13 15.09
N PRO A 82 -23.08 21.60 16.33
CA PRO A 82 -23.60 22.30 17.51
C PRO A 82 -22.73 23.49 17.93
N ASP A 83 -21.59 23.71 17.27
CA ASP A 83 -20.60 24.74 17.58
C ASP A 83 -20.50 25.86 16.49
N GLU A 84 -21.52 26.00 15.63
CA GLU A 84 -21.74 27.20 14.78
C GLU A 84 -22.98 27.99 15.20
#